data_AF-E4YGD7-F1
#
_entry.id   AF-E4YGD7-F1
#
_cell.length_a   1.000
_cell.length_b   1.000
_cell.length_c   1.000
_cell.angle_alpha   90.00
_cell.angle_beta   90.00
_cell.angle_gamma   90.00
#
_symmetry.space_group_name_H-M   'P 1'
#
loop_
_entity.id
_entity.type
_entity.pdbx_description
1 polymer ?
#
loop_
_entity_poly.entity_id
_entity_poly.type
_entity_poly.pdbx_seq_one_letter_code
_entity_poly.pdbx_strand_id
1 'polypeptide(L)'
;MFFQISFLRQLTTSFGRQVEPCLFSKKTHLILPVPLFVCPGFLTELVHLKWRLHFEFTTAVGQLEGQTLSDDSCKLWQGPFQMKTEQMQWDLPIKILPTLPSLAESGIADGISNQQF
;
A
#
# COMPACT_ATOMS: atom_id res chain seq x y z
N MET A 1 -46.47 -1.76 5.90
CA MET A 1 -45.32 -1.07 6.53
C MET A 1 -44.07 -1.76 6.01
N PHE A 2 -43.52 -1.27 4.90
CA PHE A 2 -42.35 -1.87 4.26
C PHE A 2 -41.10 -1.30 4.92
N PHE A 3 -40.44 -2.10 5.74
CA PHE A 3 -39.06 -1.81 6.14
C PHE A 3 -38.16 -2.23 4.98
N GLN A 4 -37.92 -1.32 4.04
CA GLN A 4 -36.79 -1.43 3.13
C GLN A 4 -35.69 -0.51 3.67
N ILE A 5 -34.85 -1.05 4.57
CA ILE A 5 -33.67 -0.33 5.04
C ILE A 5 -32.71 -0.21 3.86
N SER A 6 -32.58 1.03 3.43
CA SER A 6 -31.80 1.50 2.31
C SER A 6 -30.31 1.48 2.67
N PHE A 7 -29.49 1.00 1.73
CA PHE A 7 -28.06 1.28 1.59
C PHE A 7 -27.22 1.27 2.88
N LEU A 8 -26.55 0.14 3.14
CA LEU A 8 -25.38 0.09 4.01
C LEU A 8 -24.35 1.12 3.50
N ARG A 9 -24.24 2.27 4.18
CA ARG A 9 -23.15 3.22 3.95
C ARG A 9 -21.85 2.52 4.28
N GLN A 10 -21.06 2.17 3.27
CA GLN A 10 -19.71 1.68 3.47
C GLN A 10 -18.82 2.86 3.87
N LEU A 11 -18.40 2.90 5.13
CA LEU A 11 -17.41 3.85 5.61
C LEU A 11 -16.02 3.24 5.46
N THR A 12 -15.15 3.89 4.68
CA THR A 12 -13.75 3.48 4.50
C THR A 12 -12.86 4.48 5.22
N THR A 13 -11.98 3.99 6.09
CA THR A 13 -10.94 4.80 6.76
C THR A 13 -9.59 4.18 6.46
N SER A 14 -8.61 5.00 6.06
CA SER A 14 -7.25 4.54 5.77
C SER A 14 -6.36 4.62 7.00
N PHE A 15 -5.48 3.62 7.15
CA PHE A 15 -4.49 3.56 8.21
C PHE A 15 -3.13 3.23 7.60
N GLY A 16 -2.18 4.17 7.74
CA GLY A 16 -0.90 4.08 7.06
C GLY A 16 -0.99 4.39 5.56
N ARG A 17 0.03 5.09 5.04
CA ARG A 17 0.21 5.32 3.60
C ARG A 17 1.69 5.37 3.30
N GLN A 18 2.13 4.61 2.32
CA GLN A 18 3.48 4.74 1.76
C GLN A 18 3.33 5.09 0.28
N VAL A 19 4.10 6.08 -0.19
CA VAL A 19 4.16 6.46 -1.60
C VAL A 19 5.62 6.50 -1.99
N GLU A 20 5.97 5.84 -3.09
CA GLU A 20 7.33 5.80 -3.60
C GLU A 20 7.34 6.17 -5.10
N PRO A 21 7.96 7.30 -5.49
CA PRO A 21 8.16 7.61 -6.90
C PRO A 21 9.26 6.73 -7.47
N CYS A 22 8.97 6.02 -8.56
CA CYS A 22 9.89 5.08 -9.17
C CYS A 22 10.10 5.42 -10.66
N LEU A 23 11.37 5.56 -11.07
CA LEU A 23 11.77 5.62 -12.49
C LEU A 23 12.71 4.46 -12.78
N PHE A 24 12.42 3.68 -13.84
CA PHE A 24 13.16 2.48 -14.23
C PHE A 24 13.31 1.40 -13.14
N SER A 25 12.51 1.45 -12.07
CA SER A 25 12.51 0.42 -11.04
C SER A 25 11.81 -0.84 -11.54
N LYS A 26 12.49 -1.97 -11.43
CA LYS A 26 11.92 -3.30 -11.75
C LYS A 26 11.24 -3.95 -10.54
N LYS A 27 11.59 -3.52 -9.33
CA LYS A 27 11.14 -4.13 -8.07
C LYS A 27 11.17 -3.08 -6.95
N THR A 28 10.11 -3.02 -6.17
CA THR A 28 10.05 -2.28 -4.90
C THR A 28 9.63 -3.23 -3.78
N HIS A 29 10.04 -2.91 -2.55
CA HIS A 29 9.62 -3.56 -1.33
C HIS A 29 8.92 -2.52 -0.46
N LEU A 30 7.73 -2.84 0.04
CA LEU A 30 6.91 -1.94 0.85
C LEU A 30 6.69 -2.58 2.22
N ILE A 31 6.81 -1.77 3.28
CA ILE A 31 6.49 -2.18 4.65
C ILE A 31 5.45 -1.21 5.17
N LEU A 32 4.22 -1.71 5.37
CA LEU A 32 3.12 -0.90 5.90
C LEU A 32 2.83 -1.34 7.34
N PRO A 33 3.19 -0.54 8.36
CA PRO A 33 2.97 -0.92 9.74
C PRO A 33 1.48 -0.95 10.05
N VAL A 34 1.02 -2.05 10.64
CA VAL A 34 -0.35 -2.16 11.16
C VAL A 34 -0.40 -1.52 12.55
N PRO A 35 -1.15 -0.43 12.76
CA PRO A 35 -1.17 0.21 14.07
C PRO A 35 -1.83 -0.69 15.11
N LEU A 36 -1.24 -0.83 16.30
CA LEU A 36 -1.74 -1.75 17.35
C LEU A 36 -3.12 -1.36 17.92
N PHE A 37 -3.54 -0.11 17.74
CA PHE A 37 -4.85 0.38 18.19
C PHE A 37 -5.99 0.04 17.22
N VAL A 38 -5.71 -0.54 16.05
CA VAL A 38 -6.76 -0.88 15.08
C VAL A 38 -7.52 -2.14 15.49
N CYS A 39 -8.83 -2.14 15.29
CA CYS A 39 -9.68 -3.28 15.64
C CYS A 39 -9.55 -4.40 14.59
N PRO A 40 -9.33 -5.67 14.99
CA PRO A 40 -9.40 -6.82 14.10
C PRO A 40 -10.74 -6.90 13.35
N GLY A 41 -10.77 -7.57 12.20
CA GLY A 41 -12.01 -7.73 11.44
C GLY A 41 -13.05 -8.56 12.20
N PHE A 42 -14.32 -8.13 12.18
CA PHE A 42 -15.42 -8.83 12.84
C PHE A 42 -16.74 -8.66 12.09
N LEU A 43 -17.69 -9.56 12.36
CA LEU A 43 -19.01 -9.57 11.77
C LEU A 43 -20.06 -9.78 12.87
N THR A 44 -21.08 -8.92 12.87
CA THR A 44 -22.29 -9.01 13.71
C THR A 44 -23.53 -8.72 12.86
N GLU A 45 -24.72 -8.91 13.43
CA GLU A 45 -26.00 -8.55 12.77
C GLU A 45 -26.13 -7.05 12.47
N LEU A 46 -25.36 -6.19 13.13
CA LEU A 46 -25.44 -4.73 12.99
C LEU A 46 -24.32 -4.16 12.12
N VAL A 47 -23.11 -4.72 12.17
CA VAL A 47 -21.93 -4.15 11.50
C VAL A 47 -20.93 -5.22 11.09
N HIS A 48 -20.23 -4.93 10.00
CA HIS A 48 -19.14 -5.73 9.46
C HIS A 48 -17.90 -4.85 9.27
N LEU A 49 -16.82 -5.15 10.00
CA LEU A 49 -15.52 -4.53 9.80
C LEU A 49 -14.62 -5.46 8.97
N LYS A 50 -14.17 -4.98 7.80
CA LYS A 50 -13.20 -5.68 6.94
C LYS A 50 -12.00 -4.78 6.67
N TRP A 51 -10.84 -5.42 6.57
CA TRP A 51 -9.59 -4.76 6.20
C TRP A 51 -9.22 -5.05 4.76
N ARG A 52 -8.66 -4.06 4.08
CA ARG A 52 -8.14 -4.15 2.73
C ARG A 52 -6.84 -3.37 2.63
N LEU A 53 -5.87 -3.91 1.91
CA LEU A 53 -4.73 -3.14 1.44
C LEU A 53 -5.13 -2.46 0.14
N HIS A 54 -4.97 -1.15 0.12
CA HIS A 54 -5.26 -0.33 -1.03
C HIS A 54 -3.96 0.00 -1.75
N PHE A 55 -3.81 -0.53 -2.96
CA PHE A 55 -2.69 -0.23 -3.83
C PHE A 55 -3.14 0.73 -4.93
N GLU A 56 -2.34 1.76 -5.14
CA GLU A 56 -2.54 2.72 -6.21
C GLU A 56 -1.22 2.84 -6.97
N PHE A 57 -1.25 2.47 -8.25
CA PHE A 57 -0.12 2.61 -9.16
C PHE A 57 -0.47 3.67 -10.19
N THR A 58 0.39 4.69 -10.30
CA THR A 58 0.31 5.69 -11.37
C THR A 58 1.48 5.47 -12.31
N THR A 59 1.19 5.16 -13.57
CA THR A 59 2.19 4.89 -14.59
C THR A 59 2.09 5.91 -15.72
N ALA A 60 3.22 6.20 -16.38
CA ALA A 60 3.23 7.01 -17.58
C ALA A 60 2.59 6.23 -18.74
N VAL A 61 1.78 6.91 -19.54
CA VAL A 61 1.22 6.35 -20.78
C VAL A 61 2.19 6.63 -21.91
N GLY A 62 2.78 5.58 -22.48
CA GLY A 62 3.71 5.68 -23.59
C GLY A 62 5.15 6.01 -23.16
N GLN A 63 6.02 6.23 -24.15
CA GLN A 63 7.43 6.51 -23.91
C GLN A 63 7.61 7.95 -23.41
N LEU A 64 8.34 8.13 -22.30
CA LEU A 64 8.67 9.46 -21.78
C LEU A 64 9.60 10.17 -22.78
N GLU A 65 9.21 11.35 -23.25
CA GLU A 65 10.03 12.20 -24.13
C GLU A 65 11.25 12.75 -23.36
N GLY A 66 12.40 12.93 -24.04
CA GLY A 66 13.61 13.50 -23.42
C GLY A 66 14.59 12.52 -22.77
N GLN A 67 14.42 11.20 -22.97
CA GLN A 67 15.31 10.17 -22.41
C GLN A 67 16.69 10.05 -23.09
N THR A 68 17.03 10.89 -24.07
CA THR A 68 18.35 10.87 -24.69
C THR A 68 19.35 11.52 -23.74
N LEU A 69 19.91 10.72 -22.83
CA LEU A 69 21.16 11.06 -22.16
C LEU A 69 22.20 11.19 -23.28
N SER A 70 22.47 12.42 -23.69
CA SER A 70 23.56 12.69 -24.63
C SER A 70 24.86 12.40 -23.88
N ASP A 71 25.71 11.55 -24.46
CA ASP A 71 26.98 11.10 -23.87
C ASP A 71 27.95 12.26 -23.55
N ASP A 72 27.66 13.45 -24.11
CA ASP A 72 28.46 14.65 -23.93
C ASP A 72 27.81 15.65 -22.96
N SER A 73 28.51 15.85 -21.84
CA SER A 73 28.32 16.85 -20.78
C SER A 73 27.24 16.56 -19.73
N CYS A 74 27.60 16.84 -18.47
CA CYS A 74 26.84 16.74 -17.23
C CYS A 74 25.44 17.38 -17.24
N LYS A 75 24.52 16.91 -18.08
CA LYS A 75 23.12 17.33 -18.09
C LYS A 75 22.38 16.49 -17.05
N LEU A 76 21.96 17.16 -15.97
CA LEU A 76 21.07 16.57 -14.97
C LEU A 76 19.79 16.13 -15.67
N TRP A 77 19.39 14.85 -15.51
CA TRP A 77 18.15 14.35 -16.08
C TRP A 77 16.98 15.19 -15.54
N GLN A 78 16.18 15.76 -16.46
CA GLN A 78 14.98 16.52 -16.12
C GLN A 78 13.77 15.76 -16.65
N GLY A 79 12.86 15.42 -15.75
CA GLY A 79 11.59 14.79 -16.14
C GLY A 79 10.73 15.72 -17.01
N PRO A 80 9.79 15.17 -17.79
CA PRO A 80 8.90 15.97 -18.60
C PRO A 80 8.04 16.91 -17.75
N PHE A 81 7.75 18.11 -18.27
CA PHE A 81 6.92 19.11 -17.57
C PHE A 81 5.47 18.63 -17.41
N GLN A 82 4.96 17.89 -18.39
CA GLN A 82 3.66 17.23 -18.36
C GLN A 82 3.79 15.85 -18.99
N MET A 83 3.12 14.87 -18.40
CA MET A 83 3.05 13.52 -18.94
C MET A 83 1.63 12.98 -18.76
N LYS A 84 1.18 12.20 -19.74
CA LYS A 84 -0.07 11.45 -19.60
C LYS A 84 0.18 10.29 -18.65
N THR A 85 -0.75 10.09 -17.71
CA THR A 85 -0.68 9.00 -16.74
C THR A 85 -1.94 8.17 -16.79
N GLU A 86 -1.78 6.89 -16.49
CA GLU A 86 -2.88 5.99 -16.18
C GLU A 86 -2.75 5.57 -14.71
N GLN A 87 -3.89 5.28 -14.09
CA GLN A 87 -3.95 4.88 -12.70
C GLN A 87 -4.61 3.51 -12.60
N MET A 88 -3.98 2.64 -11.82
CA MET A 88 -4.45 1.29 -11.53
C MET A 88 -4.63 1.15 -10.03
N GLN A 89 -5.85 0.83 -9.62
CA GLN A 89 -6.25 0.72 -8.21
C GLN A 89 -6.65 -0.71 -7.86
N TRP A 90 -6.03 -1.27 -6.83
CA TRP A 90 -6.22 -2.65 -6.41
C TRP A 90 -6.51 -2.70 -4.91
N ASP A 91 -7.65 -3.31 -4.53
CA ASP A 91 -8.01 -3.54 -3.14
C ASP A 91 -7.87 -5.03 -2.81
N LEU A 92 -6.82 -5.39 -2.06
CA LEU A 92 -6.56 -6.75 -1.61
C LEU A 92 -7.19 -6.97 -0.22
N PRO A 93 -8.17 -7.87 -0.05
CA PRO A 93 -8.71 -8.17 1.27
C PRO A 93 -7.64 -8.82 2.16
N ILE A 94 -7.52 -8.33 3.39
CA ILE A 94 -6.60 -8.89 4.39
C ILE A 94 -7.34 -9.19 5.70
N LYS A 95 -6.71 -10.02 6.53
CA LYS A 95 -7.17 -10.28 7.89
C LYS A 95 -6.12 -9.76 8.87
N ILE A 96 -6.51 -8.81 9.70
CA ILE A 96 -5.71 -8.38 10.84
C ILE A 96 -6.08 -9.28 12.01
N LEU A 97 -5.08 -9.92 12.60
CA LEU A 97 -5.24 -10.79 13.76
C LEU A 97 -4.98 -10.00 15.05
N PRO A 98 -5.72 -10.29 16.14
CA PRO A 98 -5.39 -9.75 17.45
C PRO A 98 -3.97 -10.18 17.81
N THR A 99 -3.16 -9.24 18.28
CA THR A 99 -1.82 -9.52 18.77
C THR A 99 -1.74 -9.11 20.23
N LEU A 100 -1.21 -9.99 21.09
CA LEU A 100 -0.84 -9.61 22.45
C LEU A 100 0.32 -8.60 22.36
N PRO A 101 0.24 -7.42 22.97
CA PRO A 101 1.30 -6.40 22.86
C PRO A 101 2.71 -6.96 23.16
N SER A 102 2.83 -7.87 24.13
CA SER A 102 4.08 -8.55 24.48
C SER A 102 4.69 -9.42 23.37
N LEU A 103 3.87 -9.92 22.44
CA LEU A 103 4.32 -10.73 21.29
C LEU A 103 4.69 -9.87 20.08
N ALA A 104 4.20 -8.63 20.02
CA ALA A 104 4.55 -7.70 18.93
C ALA A 104 5.98 -7.15 19.09
N GLU A 105 6.45 -6.98 20.33
CA GLU A 105 7.80 -6.51 20.64
C GLU A 105 8.89 -7.55 20.30
N SER A 106 8.58 -8.85 20.40
CA SER A 106 9.54 -9.93 20.14
C SER A 106 9.78 -10.23 18.65
N GLY A 107 8.92 -9.77 17.73
CA GLY A 107 9.05 -10.02 16.29
C GLY A 107 10.27 -9.37 15.61
N ILE A 108 10.98 -8.49 16.30
CA ILE A 108 12.24 -7.88 15.83
C ILE A 108 13.46 -8.75 16.18
N ALA A 109 13.33 -9.71 17.11
CA ALA A 109 14.45 -10.51 17.63
C ALA A 109 14.73 -11.82 16.88
N ASP A 110 13.79 -12.36 16.10
CA ASP A 110 13.92 -13.70 15.47
C ASP A 110 14.72 -13.72 14.15
N GLY A 111 15.45 -12.64 13.82
CA GLY A 111 16.32 -12.56 12.63
C GLY A 111 17.77 -12.95 12.84
N ILE A 112 18.23 -13.23 14.08
CA ILE A 112 19.64 -13.51 14.38
C ILE A 112 19.79 -14.69 15.34
N SER A 113 19.40 -15.89 14.88
CA SER A 113 20.02 -17.13 15.37
C SER A 113 19.56 -18.28 14.50
N ASN A 114 20.41 -18.71 13.55
CA ASN A 114 20.71 -20.11 13.25
C ASN A 114 21.55 -20.19 11.97
N GLN A 115 22.81 -19.76 12.07
CA GLN A 115 23.91 -20.46 11.42
C GLN A 115 24.77 -21.05 12.54
N GLN A 116 24.61 -22.34 12.82
CA GLN A 116 25.67 -23.17 13.39
C GLN A 116 25.31 -24.66 13.27
N PHE A 117 26.25 -25.35 12.61
CA PHE A 117 26.35 -26.78 12.29
C PHE A 117 25.68 -27.26 10.99
#